data_AF-A0A960R5S2-F1
#
_entry.id   AF-A0A960R5S2-F1
#
_cell.length_a   1.000
_cell.length_b   1.000
_cell.length_c   1.000
_cell.angle_alpha   90.00
_cell.angle_beta   90.00
_cell.angle_gamma   90.00
#
_symmetry.space_group_name_H-M   'P 1'
#
loop_
_entity.id
_entity.type
_entity.pdbx_description
1 polymer ?
#
loop_
_entity_poly.entity_id
_entity_poly.type
_entity_poly.pdbx_seq_one_letter_code
_entity_poly.pdbx_strand_id
1 'polypeptide(L)'
;VTELRTDHLGSRFETNRYRGKRLLAGRDVNPDFLRSNSAARLKALTGGDRLSTESKGSNEFEDIEGNFHVIITSNSPLLLRIDEDSSAWRRRLVIVPFHESERPFKIIQKFEEQLLREEGPGILRWMLDGALLAFSDINTNGTIALTAKQEARVDARVRASDSVAFFADECLVPACGGEVLSQKLLDAYLCFCESLALTAVTPAEFYRKIRSIIELRCGERVQYTENLLSEGSRGRGYRGLVLKPRTSENSPPHG
;
A
#
# COMPACT_ATOMS: atom_id res chain seq x y z
N VAL A 1 -17.75 -5.91 -16.04
CA VAL A 1 -16.77 -4.99 -15.41
C VAL A 1 -17.52 -3.79 -14.85
N THR A 2 -17.06 -3.20 -13.75
CA THR A 2 -17.54 -1.89 -13.27
C THR A 2 -16.38 -1.10 -12.67
N GLU A 3 -16.54 0.20 -12.54
CA GLU A 3 -15.55 1.10 -11.97
C GLU A 3 -15.39 0.86 -10.45
N LEU A 4 -14.14 0.82 -9.98
CA LEU A 4 -13.81 0.84 -8.56
C LEU A 4 -13.65 2.29 -8.11
N ARG A 5 -14.35 2.69 -7.05
CA ARG A 5 -14.28 4.05 -6.51
C ARG A 5 -14.01 3.98 -5.02
N THR A 6 -12.73 3.96 -4.65
CA THR A 6 -12.29 3.68 -3.27
C THR A 6 -12.92 4.62 -2.25
N ASP A 7 -13.02 5.92 -2.55
CA ASP A 7 -13.61 6.91 -1.65
C ASP A 7 -15.08 6.64 -1.32
N HIS A 8 -15.83 6.04 -2.25
CA HIS A 8 -17.24 5.71 -2.09
C HIS A 8 -17.48 4.34 -1.46
N LEU A 9 -16.45 3.49 -1.27
CA LEU A 9 -16.62 2.16 -0.69
C LEU A 9 -17.24 2.20 0.70
N GLY A 10 -17.07 3.31 1.44
CA GLY A 10 -17.71 3.58 2.73
C GLY A 10 -19.22 3.81 2.67
N SER A 11 -19.76 4.18 1.49
CA SER A 11 -21.16 4.56 1.34
C SER A 11 -22.10 3.36 1.30
N ARG A 12 -23.35 3.56 1.73
CA ARG A 12 -24.37 2.49 1.84
C ARG A 12 -24.76 1.87 0.49
N PHE A 13 -24.62 2.63 -0.60
CA PHE A 13 -25.12 2.23 -1.92
C PHE A 13 -24.04 1.77 -2.90
N GLU A 14 -22.76 1.91 -2.56
CA GLU A 14 -21.67 1.59 -3.51
C GLU A 14 -21.62 0.10 -3.83
N THR A 15 -21.80 -0.75 -2.83
CA THR A 15 -21.74 -2.22 -2.98
C THR A 15 -22.83 -2.74 -3.92
N ASN A 16 -24.00 -2.08 -3.98
CA ASN A 16 -25.07 -2.47 -4.90
C ASN A 16 -24.66 -2.35 -6.38
N ARG A 17 -23.75 -1.42 -6.72
CA ARG A 17 -23.19 -1.30 -8.10
C ARG A 17 -22.40 -2.52 -8.54
N TYR A 18 -21.98 -3.35 -7.59
CA TYR A 18 -21.14 -4.52 -7.85
C TYR A 18 -21.97 -5.78 -8.09
N ARG A 19 -23.30 -5.70 -7.91
CA ARG A 19 -24.22 -6.80 -8.20
C ARG A 19 -24.06 -7.29 -9.64
N GLY A 20 -23.90 -8.61 -9.78
CA GLY A 20 -23.70 -9.28 -11.08
C GLY A 20 -22.38 -8.93 -11.77
N LYS A 21 -21.42 -8.31 -11.07
CA LYS A 21 -20.07 -8.03 -11.59
C LYS A 21 -19.06 -8.96 -10.94
N ARG A 22 -17.93 -9.16 -11.62
CA ARG A 22 -16.78 -9.92 -11.09
C ARG A 22 -15.45 -9.17 -11.18
N LEU A 23 -15.37 -8.15 -12.04
CA LEU A 23 -14.18 -7.33 -12.24
C LEU A 23 -14.50 -5.89 -11.88
N LEU A 24 -13.75 -5.36 -10.91
CA LEU A 24 -13.72 -3.95 -10.52
C LEU A 24 -12.44 -3.32 -11.06
N ALA A 25 -12.54 -2.17 -11.71
CA ALA A 25 -11.42 -1.50 -12.35
C ALA A 25 -11.25 -0.06 -11.86
N GLY A 26 -10.08 0.26 -11.28
CA GLY A 26 -9.63 1.64 -11.08
C GLY A 26 -8.72 2.03 -12.24
N ARG A 27 -9.16 2.93 -13.11
CA ARG A 27 -8.42 3.28 -14.34
C ARG A 27 -7.77 4.65 -14.18
N ASP A 28 -6.46 4.70 -14.39
CA ASP A 28 -5.65 5.93 -14.31
C ASP A 28 -5.89 6.72 -13.02
N VAL A 29 -5.72 6.03 -11.90
CA VAL A 29 -6.02 6.59 -10.58
C VAL A 29 -4.83 7.37 -10.02
N ASN A 30 -5.13 8.32 -9.13
CA ASN A 30 -4.10 9.08 -8.41
C ASN A 30 -3.33 8.20 -7.40
N PRO A 31 -2.14 8.63 -6.92
CA PRO A 31 -1.34 7.87 -5.96
C PRO A 31 -2.06 7.50 -4.65
N ASP A 32 -2.97 8.34 -4.18
CA ASP A 32 -3.67 8.15 -2.89
C ASP A 32 -4.90 7.24 -2.99
N PHE A 33 -5.20 6.69 -4.17
CA PHE A 33 -6.40 5.89 -4.42
C PHE A 33 -6.58 4.71 -3.45
N LEU A 34 -5.48 4.06 -3.03
CA LEU A 34 -5.50 2.95 -2.07
C LEU A 34 -5.20 3.39 -0.62
N ARG A 35 -4.97 4.68 -0.40
CA ARG A 35 -4.69 5.28 0.92
C ARG A 35 -5.95 5.79 1.61
N SER A 36 -7.07 5.91 0.90
CA SER A 36 -8.33 6.41 1.47
C SER A 36 -8.83 5.50 2.61
N ASN A 37 -9.54 6.09 3.59
CA ASN A 37 -10.07 5.35 4.75
C ASN A 37 -11.00 4.21 4.33
N SER A 38 -11.74 4.42 3.24
CA SER A 38 -12.67 3.45 2.67
C SER A 38 -11.95 2.31 1.92
N ALA A 39 -10.67 2.47 1.55
CA ALA A 39 -9.88 1.43 0.88
C ALA A 39 -9.68 0.18 1.76
N ALA A 40 -9.82 0.29 3.08
CA ALA A 40 -9.84 -0.88 3.98
C ALA A 40 -10.94 -1.88 3.60
N ARG A 41 -12.09 -1.42 3.06
CA ARG A 41 -13.17 -2.29 2.57
C ARG A 41 -12.81 -3.09 1.33
N LEU A 42 -11.73 -2.73 0.63
CA LEU A 42 -11.22 -3.52 -0.49
C LEU A 42 -10.81 -4.93 -0.03
N LYS A 43 -10.37 -5.07 1.23
CA LYS A 43 -10.06 -6.39 1.83
C LYS A 43 -11.30 -7.29 1.86
N ALA A 44 -12.46 -6.72 2.18
CA ALA A 44 -13.73 -7.45 2.19
C ALA A 44 -14.24 -7.76 0.79
N LEU A 45 -14.02 -6.86 -0.19
CA LEU A 45 -14.38 -7.10 -1.59
C LEU A 45 -13.55 -8.20 -2.28
N THR A 46 -12.40 -8.55 -1.73
CA THR A 46 -11.45 -9.51 -2.33
C THR A 46 -11.19 -10.73 -1.45
N GLY A 47 -11.80 -10.80 -0.27
CA GLY A 47 -11.49 -11.76 0.78
C GLY A 47 -12.53 -12.86 1.02
N GLY A 48 -13.63 -12.89 0.26
CA GLY A 48 -14.74 -13.83 0.46
C GLY A 48 -15.75 -13.40 1.53
N ASP A 49 -15.63 -12.19 2.06
CA ASP A 49 -16.58 -11.67 3.06
C ASP A 49 -17.96 -11.44 2.43
N ARG A 50 -19.03 -11.68 3.20
CA ARG A 50 -20.39 -11.29 2.79
C ARG A 50 -20.61 -9.81 3.07
N LEU A 51 -21.05 -9.09 2.05
CA LEU A 51 -21.28 -7.66 2.06
C LEU A 51 -22.76 -7.39 1.82
N SER A 52 -23.45 -6.85 2.82
CA SER A 52 -24.84 -6.44 2.63
C SER A 52 -24.91 -5.22 1.72
N THR A 53 -25.84 -5.28 0.77
CA THR A 53 -26.11 -4.23 -0.21
C THR A 53 -27.46 -3.59 0.08
N GLU A 54 -27.51 -2.26 0.05
CA GLU A 54 -28.75 -1.50 0.14
C GLU A 54 -29.09 -0.91 -1.24
N SER A 55 -30.35 -1.01 -1.65
CA SER A 55 -30.87 -0.36 -2.84
C SER A 55 -31.56 0.96 -2.48
N LYS A 56 -31.28 2.03 -3.22
CA LYS A 56 -31.92 3.32 -2.99
C LYS A 56 -33.42 3.22 -3.30
N GLY A 57 -34.26 3.43 -2.28
CA GLY A 57 -35.73 3.38 -2.42
C GLY A 57 -36.36 2.00 -2.24
N SER A 58 -35.60 1.00 -1.77
CA SER A 58 -36.12 -0.32 -1.38
C SER A 58 -35.61 -0.67 0.03
N ASN A 59 -36.42 -1.39 0.82
CA ASN A 59 -36.02 -1.97 2.11
C ASN A 59 -35.44 -3.39 1.95
N GLU A 60 -35.15 -3.82 0.73
CA GLU A 60 -34.55 -5.12 0.46
C GLU A 60 -33.04 -5.07 0.69
N PHE A 61 -32.58 -5.98 1.54
CA PHE A 61 -31.17 -6.24 1.80
C PHE A 61 -30.80 -7.53 1.08
N GLU A 62 -29.77 -7.47 0.24
CA GLU A 62 -29.18 -8.66 -0.36
C GLU A 62 -27.69 -8.66 -0.11
N ASP A 63 -27.14 -9.84 0.18
CA ASP A 63 -25.72 -10.01 0.38
C ASP A 63 -25.02 -10.35 -0.95
N ILE A 64 -23.90 -9.69 -1.22
CA ILE A 64 -22.94 -10.09 -2.25
C ILE A 64 -21.71 -10.70 -1.59
N GLU A 65 -21.11 -11.69 -2.25
CA GLU A 65 -19.86 -12.28 -1.79
C GLU A 65 -18.65 -11.51 -2.34
N GLY A 66 -17.69 -11.22 -1.47
CA GLY A 66 -16.46 -10.48 -1.75
C GLY A 66 -15.43 -11.25 -2.56
N ASN A 67 -15.82 -11.75 -3.73
CA ASN A 67 -14.99 -12.53 -4.65
C ASN A 67 -14.66 -11.73 -5.93
N PHE A 68 -14.43 -10.43 -5.78
CA PHE A 68 -14.13 -9.55 -6.90
C PHE A 68 -12.66 -9.64 -7.30
N HIS A 69 -12.42 -9.69 -8.61
CA HIS A 69 -11.12 -9.40 -9.20
C HIS A 69 -10.97 -7.88 -9.30
N VAL A 70 -9.83 -7.35 -8.89
CA VAL A 70 -9.56 -5.91 -8.89
C VAL A 70 -8.35 -5.63 -9.77
N ILE A 71 -8.50 -4.73 -10.73
CA ILE A 71 -7.39 -4.22 -11.55
C ILE A 71 -7.30 -2.72 -11.33
N ILE A 72 -6.10 -2.23 -11.03
CA ILE A 72 -5.85 -0.81 -10.83
C ILE A 72 -4.69 -0.41 -11.73
N THR A 73 -4.89 0.61 -12.55
CA THR A 73 -3.84 1.24 -13.36
C THR A 73 -3.57 2.64 -12.85
N SER A 74 -2.28 3.01 -12.82
CA SER A 74 -1.84 4.34 -12.42
C SER A 74 -0.50 4.66 -13.09
N ASN A 75 -0.32 5.92 -13.45
CA ASN A 75 0.95 6.46 -13.95
C ASN A 75 1.93 6.81 -12.83
N SER A 76 1.55 6.58 -11.57
CA SER A 76 2.38 6.85 -10.41
C SER A 76 2.34 5.70 -9.41
N PRO A 77 3.38 5.53 -8.57
CA PRO A 77 3.34 4.57 -7.49
C PRO A 77 2.15 4.82 -6.54
N LEU A 78 1.21 3.89 -6.48
CA LEU A 78 0.10 3.91 -5.51
C LEU A 78 0.59 3.78 -4.07
N LEU A 79 0.17 4.67 -3.19
CA LEU A 79 0.36 4.56 -1.75
C LEU A 79 -0.76 3.72 -1.13
N LEU A 80 -0.37 2.81 -0.24
CA LEU A 80 -1.29 1.91 0.44
C LEU A 80 -1.69 2.49 1.79
N ARG A 81 -2.95 2.27 2.19
CA ARG A 81 -3.35 2.47 3.58
C ARG A 81 -2.74 1.37 4.45
N ILE A 82 -1.64 1.68 5.14
CA ILE A 82 -1.05 0.78 6.12
C ILE A 82 -1.63 1.09 7.50
N ASP A 83 -2.58 0.24 7.91
CA ASP A 83 -3.03 0.11 9.31
C ASP A 83 -2.26 -1.06 9.98
N GLU A 84 -2.81 -1.72 10.99
CA GLU A 84 -2.11 -2.77 11.77
C GLU A 84 -1.73 -4.01 10.96
N ASP A 85 -2.47 -4.33 9.90
CA ASP A 85 -2.24 -5.51 9.06
C ASP A 85 -1.67 -5.15 7.69
N SER A 86 -0.38 -4.85 7.65
CA SER A 86 0.40 -4.70 6.40
C SER A 86 0.51 -6.03 5.63
N SER A 87 0.33 -7.17 6.29
CA SER A 87 0.37 -8.49 5.66
C SER A 87 -0.85 -8.72 4.75
N ALA A 88 -2.00 -8.12 5.07
CA ALA A 88 -3.19 -8.20 4.22
C ALA A 88 -2.97 -7.63 2.81
N TRP A 89 -2.15 -6.58 2.68
CA TRP A 89 -1.77 -6.04 1.38
C TRP A 89 -0.80 -6.96 0.64
N ARG A 90 0.20 -7.50 1.34
CA ARG A 90 1.17 -8.44 0.74
C ARG A 90 0.50 -9.64 0.07
N ARG A 91 -0.57 -10.17 0.68
CA ARG A 91 -1.33 -11.32 0.17
C ARG A 91 -2.24 -11.00 -1.03
N ARG A 92 -2.49 -9.72 -1.33
CA ARG A 92 -3.47 -9.27 -2.33
C ARG A 92 -2.87 -8.53 -3.52
N LEU A 93 -1.62 -8.08 -3.41
CA LEU A 93 -0.99 -7.25 -4.43
C LEU A 93 -0.17 -8.08 -5.40
N VAL A 94 -0.45 -7.90 -6.68
CA VAL A 94 0.45 -8.28 -7.78
C VAL A 94 0.79 -7.01 -8.54
N ILE A 95 2.04 -6.56 -8.43
CA ILE A 95 2.51 -5.32 -9.07
C ILE A 95 3.19 -5.67 -10.39
N VAL A 96 2.56 -5.28 -11.50
CA VAL A 96 3.12 -5.39 -12.85
C VAL A 96 3.57 -4.01 -13.30
N PRO A 97 4.88 -3.70 -13.26
CA PRO A 97 5.37 -2.43 -13.77
C PRO A 97 5.30 -2.45 -15.30
N PHE A 98 4.61 -1.48 -15.87
CA PHE A 98 4.74 -1.12 -17.28
C PHE A 98 5.83 -0.07 -17.36
N HIS A 99 7.06 -0.51 -17.63
CA HIS A 99 8.14 0.42 -17.93
C HIS A 99 7.83 1.09 -19.27
N GLU A 100 8.03 2.40 -19.32
CA GLU A 100 7.87 3.17 -20.55
C GLU A 100 8.68 2.50 -21.66
N SER A 101 7.98 1.98 -22.68
CA SER A 101 8.60 1.66 -23.94
C SER A 101 8.90 2.98 -24.66
N GLU A 102 9.99 3.04 -25.41
CA GLU A 102 10.25 4.15 -26.33
C GLU A 102 8.97 4.50 -27.09
N ARG A 103 8.68 5.80 -27.19
CA ARG A 103 7.46 6.27 -27.87
C ARG A 103 7.44 5.68 -29.27
N PRO A 104 6.40 4.93 -29.66
CA PRO A 104 6.40 4.25 -30.94
C PRO A 104 6.48 5.28 -32.06
N PHE A 105 7.25 4.97 -33.11
CA PHE A 105 7.42 5.83 -34.28
C PHE A 105 6.09 6.19 -34.95
N LYS A 106 5.10 5.30 -34.85
CA LYS A 106 3.74 5.49 -35.37
C LYS A 106 2.72 5.21 -34.27
N ILE A 107 1.81 6.17 -34.05
CA ILE A 107 0.66 6.00 -33.17
C ILE A 107 -0.51 5.47 -34.00
N ILE A 108 -1.04 4.31 -33.61
CA ILE A 108 -2.23 3.72 -34.21
C ILE A 108 -3.43 4.13 -33.35
N GLN A 109 -4.40 4.85 -33.93
CA GLN A 109 -5.64 5.18 -33.24
C GLN A 109 -6.46 3.90 -33.02
N LYS A 110 -7.10 3.76 -31.85
CA LYS A 110 -7.93 2.60 -31.49
C LYS A 110 -7.19 1.27 -31.67
N PHE A 111 -5.93 1.22 -31.23
CA PHE A 111 -5.07 0.07 -31.42
C PHE A 111 -5.65 -1.22 -30.82
N GLU A 112 -6.48 -1.10 -29.78
CA GLU A 112 -7.24 -2.20 -29.20
C GLU A 112 -8.19 -2.87 -30.20
N GLU A 113 -8.82 -2.11 -31.11
CA GLU A 113 -9.70 -2.67 -32.14
C GLU A 113 -8.88 -3.46 -33.17
N GLN A 114 -7.71 -2.93 -33.55
CA GLN A 114 -6.80 -3.61 -34.47
C GLN A 114 -6.25 -4.91 -33.85
N LEU A 115 -5.78 -4.86 -32.60
CA LEU A 115 -5.27 -6.02 -31.88
C LEU A 115 -6.32 -7.12 -31.78
N LEU A 116 -7.57 -6.78 -31.45
CA LEU A 116 -8.64 -7.78 -31.37
C LEU A 116 -8.99 -8.38 -32.73
N ARG A 117 -8.95 -7.58 -33.80
CA ARG A 117 -9.24 -8.05 -35.16
C ARG A 117 -8.15 -8.97 -35.71
N GLU A 118 -6.89 -8.61 -35.50
CA GLU A 118 -5.73 -9.27 -36.12
C GLU A 118 -5.16 -10.39 -35.23
N GLU A 119 -5.09 -10.17 -33.92
CA GLU A 119 -4.41 -11.05 -32.95
C GLU A 119 -5.36 -11.62 -31.89
N GLY A 120 -6.67 -11.35 -31.98
CA GLY A 120 -7.68 -11.77 -31.00
C GLY A 120 -7.62 -13.24 -30.59
N PRO A 121 -7.54 -14.21 -31.54
CA PRO A 121 -7.38 -15.62 -31.21
C PRO A 121 -6.10 -15.92 -30.42
N GLY A 122 -4.99 -15.25 -30.74
CA GLY A 122 -3.72 -15.38 -30.03
C GLY A 122 -3.79 -14.82 -28.62
N ILE A 123 -4.40 -13.64 -28.45
CA ILE A 123 -4.63 -13.02 -27.14
C ILE A 123 -5.48 -13.93 -26.26
N LEU A 124 -6.58 -14.48 -26.80
CA LEU A 124 -7.44 -15.40 -26.06
C LEU A 124 -6.67 -16.67 -25.64
N ARG A 125 -5.89 -17.26 -26.55
CA ARG A 125 -5.04 -18.41 -26.22
C ARG A 125 -4.06 -18.08 -25.10
N TRP A 126 -3.39 -16.93 -25.17
CA TRP A 126 -2.46 -16.49 -24.14
C TRP A 126 -3.15 -16.31 -22.77
N MET A 127 -4.38 -15.79 -22.75
CA MET A 127 -5.18 -15.70 -21.52
C MET A 127 -5.55 -17.08 -20.95
N LEU A 128 -5.87 -18.06 -21.81
CA LEU A 128 -6.18 -19.42 -21.38
C LEU A 128 -4.95 -20.13 -20.81
N ASP A 129 -3.81 -20.01 -21.49
CA ASP A 129 -2.54 -20.57 -21.01
C ASP A 129 -2.16 -19.97 -19.65
N GLY A 130 -2.31 -18.65 -19.49
CA GLY A 130 -2.11 -17.97 -18.20
C GLY A 130 -3.10 -18.41 -17.12
N ALA A 131 -4.36 -18.67 -17.47
CA ALA A 131 -5.35 -19.18 -16.52
C ALA A 131 -5.00 -20.58 -16.01
N LEU A 132 -4.51 -21.46 -16.88
CA LEU A 132 -4.05 -22.80 -16.49
C LEU A 132 -2.88 -22.74 -15.50
N LEU A 133 -1.90 -21.86 -15.76
CA LEU A 133 -0.79 -21.62 -14.84
C LEU A 133 -1.29 -21.10 -13.48
N ALA A 134 -2.16 -20.10 -13.49
CA ALA A 134 -2.73 -19.54 -12.27
C ALA A 134 -3.52 -20.58 -11.47
N PHE A 135 -4.30 -21.45 -12.11
CA PHE A 135 -5.02 -22.53 -11.42
C PHE A 135 -4.07 -23.56 -10.83
N SER A 136 -2.98 -23.90 -11.51
CA SER A 136 -1.96 -24.80 -10.97
C SER A 136 -1.36 -24.23 -9.68
N ASP A 137 -0.98 -22.95 -9.69
CA ASP A 137 -0.46 -22.26 -8.51
C ASP A 137 -1.49 -22.24 -7.37
N ILE A 138 -2.74 -21.85 -7.66
CA ILE A 138 -3.80 -21.74 -6.66
C ILE A 138 -4.10 -23.11 -6.03
N ASN A 139 -4.13 -24.18 -6.83
CA ASN A 139 -4.38 -25.53 -6.32
C ASN A 139 -3.24 -26.03 -5.42
N THR A 140 -2.00 -25.58 -5.67
CA THR A 140 -0.82 -26.03 -4.92
C THR A 140 -0.57 -25.16 -3.67
N ASN A 141 -0.69 -23.85 -3.81
CA ASN A 141 -0.25 -22.85 -2.84
C ASN A 141 -1.41 -22.07 -2.19
N GLY A 142 -2.65 -22.25 -2.67
CA GLY A 142 -3.81 -21.47 -2.26
C GLY A 142 -3.88 -20.05 -2.86
N THR A 143 -2.90 -19.64 -3.66
CA THR A 143 -2.81 -18.33 -4.31
C THR A 143 -1.90 -18.39 -5.55
N ILE A 144 -1.89 -17.33 -6.36
CA ILE A 144 -0.95 -17.17 -7.47
C ILE A 144 0.46 -16.99 -6.88
N ALA A 145 1.43 -17.78 -7.35
CA ALA A 145 2.80 -17.70 -6.87
C ALA A 145 3.49 -16.45 -7.43
N LEU A 146 4.15 -15.69 -6.56
CA LEU A 146 4.99 -14.57 -6.97
C LEU A 146 6.45 -15.02 -7.03
N THR A 147 7.17 -14.54 -8.05
CA THR A 147 8.62 -14.65 -8.08
C THR A 147 9.24 -13.78 -6.98
N ALA A 148 10.46 -14.11 -6.53
CA ALA A 148 11.19 -13.30 -5.54
C ALA A 148 11.30 -11.80 -5.94
N LYS A 149 11.41 -11.52 -7.25
CA LYS A 149 11.42 -10.14 -7.78
C LYS A 149 10.06 -9.44 -7.62
N GLN A 150 8.96 -10.17 -7.79
CA GLN A 150 7.61 -9.63 -7.58
C GLN A 150 7.31 -9.41 -6.10
N GLU A 151 7.69 -10.35 -5.23
CA GLU A 151 7.56 -10.20 -3.77
C GLU A 151 8.33 -8.99 -3.27
N ALA A 152 9.60 -8.83 -3.69
CA ALA A 152 10.41 -7.68 -3.33
C ALA A 152 9.78 -6.33 -3.77
N ARG A 153 9.10 -6.30 -4.92
CA ARG A 153 8.36 -5.11 -5.38
C ARG A 153 7.17 -4.80 -4.49
N VAL A 154 6.41 -5.81 -4.08
CA VAL A 154 5.28 -5.66 -3.14
C VAL A 154 5.80 -5.17 -1.79
N ASP A 155 6.87 -5.77 -1.27
CA ASP A 155 7.48 -5.36 0.00
C ASP A 155 8.01 -3.93 -0.03
N ALA A 156 8.72 -3.56 -1.10
CA ALA A 156 9.16 -2.19 -1.30
C ALA A 156 7.98 -1.22 -1.31
N ARG A 157 6.85 -1.60 -1.94
CA ARG A 157 5.68 -0.75 -1.98
C ARG A 157 5.00 -0.60 -0.63
N VAL A 158 4.83 -1.69 0.10
CA VAL A 158 4.28 -1.68 1.46
C VAL A 158 5.16 -0.85 2.38
N ARG A 159 6.49 -1.02 2.30
CA ARG A 159 7.46 -0.24 3.08
C ARG A 159 7.39 1.25 2.78
N ALA A 160 7.37 1.63 1.49
CA ALA A 160 7.25 3.03 1.08
C ALA A 160 5.91 3.68 1.52
N SER A 161 4.87 2.87 1.70
CA SER A 161 3.55 3.34 2.16
C SER A 161 3.46 3.53 3.68
N ASP A 162 4.39 2.96 4.45
CA ASP A 162 4.52 3.17 5.90
C ASP A 162 5.82 3.91 6.23
N SER A 163 5.83 5.20 5.90
CA SER A 163 7.01 6.05 6.07
C SER A 163 7.50 6.12 7.52
N VAL A 164 6.61 5.98 8.51
CA VAL A 164 6.98 6.01 9.94
C VAL A 164 7.66 4.70 10.35
N ALA A 165 7.11 3.55 9.95
CA ALA A 165 7.77 2.26 10.22
C ALA A 165 9.12 2.15 9.53
N PHE A 166 9.22 2.65 8.29
CA PHE A 166 10.47 2.67 7.54
C PHE A 166 11.51 3.57 8.20
N PHE A 167 11.12 4.78 8.61
CA PHE A 167 11.99 5.66 9.41
C PHE A 167 12.45 5.00 10.71
N ALA A 168 11.57 4.29 11.41
CA ALA A 168 11.92 3.61 12.63
C ALA A 168 12.95 2.49 12.41
N ASP A 169 12.83 1.71 11.33
CA ASP A 169 13.79 0.64 11.00
C ASP A 169 15.16 1.19 10.59
N GLU A 170 15.17 2.27 9.80
CA GLU A 170 16.41 2.84 9.28
C GLU A 170 17.12 3.73 10.30
N CYS A 171 16.39 4.53 11.08
CA CYS A 171 16.97 5.62 11.85
C CYS A 171 16.99 5.39 13.37
N LEU A 172 16.23 4.44 13.93
CA LEU A 172 16.17 4.25 15.38
C LEU A 172 16.99 3.06 15.84
N VAL A 173 17.75 3.25 16.93
CA VAL A 173 18.52 2.19 17.57
C VAL A 173 18.31 2.24 19.08
N PRO A 174 17.92 1.12 19.73
CA PRO A 174 17.96 1.00 21.17
C PRO A 174 19.41 1.09 21.65
N ALA A 175 19.71 2.03 22.55
CA ALA A 175 21.04 2.22 23.10
C ALA A 175 20.95 2.56 24.59
N CYS A 176 21.72 1.85 25.42
CA CYS A 176 21.77 2.12 26.85
C CYS A 176 22.27 3.55 27.10
N GLY A 177 21.55 4.33 27.91
CA GLY A 177 21.86 5.75 28.15
C GLY A 177 21.54 6.68 26.97
N GLY A 178 20.98 6.16 25.88
CA GLY A 178 20.52 6.98 24.75
C GLY A 178 19.32 7.84 25.10
N GLU A 179 19.27 9.07 24.62
CA GLU A 179 18.15 9.97 24.84
C GLU A 179 17.81 10.73 23.56
N VAL A 180 16.51 10.80 23.23
CA VAL A 180 16.03 11.57 22.09
C VAL A 180 14.71 12.27 22.40
N LEU A 181 14.66 13.56 22.10
CA LEU A 181 13.44 14.36 22.22
C LEU A 181 12.44 14.00 21.12
N SER A 182 11.15 13.98 21.44
CA SER A 182 10.08 13.72 20.48
C SER A 182 10.11 14.71 19.31
N GLN A 183 10.44 15.99 19.56
CA GLN A 183 10.57 16.97 18.49
C GLN A 183 11.73 16.64 17.55
N LYS A 184 12.91 16.25 18.09
CA LYS A 184 14.05 15.81 17.28
C LYS A 184 13.71 14.58 16.42
N LEU A 185 12.88 13.66 16.94
CA LEU A 185 12.39 12.53 16.16
C LEU A 185 11.52 12.99 14.98
N LEU A 186 10.61 13.94 15.21
CA LEU A 186 9.77 14.49 14.15
C LEU A 186 10.61 15.21 13.09
N ASP A 187 11.57 16.05 13.50
CA ASP A 187 12.44 16.78 12.58
C ASP A 187 13.28 15.82 11.73
N ALA A 188 13.88 14.80 12.36
CA ALA A 188 14.62 13.76 11.66
C ALA A 188 13.75 12.95 10.70
N TYR A 189 12.50 12.66 11.08
CA TYR A 189 11.52 11.98 10.22
C TYR A 189 11.14 12.81 9.00
N LEU A 190 10.88 14.11 9.17
CA LEU A 190 10.55 14.99 8.05
C LEU A 190 11.71 15.08 7.05
N CYS A 191 12.95 15.25 7.55
CA CYS A 191 14.15 15.23 6.71
C CYS A 191 14.36 13.88 6.01
N PHE A 192 14.07 12.77 6.70
CA PHE A 192 14.14 11.43 6.12
C PHE A 192 13.15 11.27 4.96
N CYS A 193 11.88 11.65 5.18
CA CYS A 193 10.85 11.62 4.15
C CYS A 193 11.22 12.47 2.93
N GLU A 194 11.71 13.69 3.15
CA GLU A 194 12.16 14.57 2.06
C GLU A 194 13.30 13.93 1.25
N SER A 195 14.30 13.38 1.93
CA SER A 195 15.47 12.79 1.26
C SER A 195 15.18 11.56 0.40
N LEU A 196 14.10 10.83 0.73
CA LEU A 196 13.67 9.63 0.01
C LEU A 196 12.42 9.88 -0.84
N ALA A 197 11.98 11.14 -0.97
CA ALA A 197 10.74 11.53 -1.65
C ALA A 197 9.51 10.74 -1.16
N LEU A 198 9.46 10.42 0.14
CA LEU A 198 8.34 9.73 0.78
C LEU A 198 7.28 10.75 1.22
N THR A 199 6.01 10.34 1.17
CA THR A 199 4.92 11.13 1.72
C THR A 199 4.94 11.07 3.25
N ALA A 200 5.15 12.21 3.89
CA ALA A 200 5.09 12.35 5.34
C ALA A 200 3.64 12.29 5.85
N VAL A 201 3.44 11.66 7.01
CA VAL A 201 2.17 11.73 7.74
C VAL A 201 2.09 13.01 8.56
N THR A 202 0.89 13.35 9.06
CA THR A 202 0.72 14.49 9.95
C THR A 202 1.50 14.30 11.26
N PRO A 203 1.95 15.37 11.94
CA PRO A 203 2.67 15.23 13.22
C PRO A 203 1.91 14.43 14.28
N ALA A 204 0.58 14.60 14.36
CA ALA A 204 -0.26 13.84 15.29
C ALA A 204 -0.25 12.33 14.96
N GLU A 205 -0.34 11.97 13.67
CA GLU A 205 -0.25 10.58 13.24
C GLU A 205 1.15 10.00 13.45
N PHE A 206 2.20 10.79 13.19
CA PHE A 206 3.59 10.42 13.45
C PHE A 206 3.79 10.03 14.91
N TYR A 207 3.44 10.92 15.86
CA TYR A 207 3.63 10.65 17.29
C TYR A 207 2.86 9.42 17.78
N ARG A 208 1.64 9.22 17.27
CA ARG A 208 0.85 8.03 17.57
C ARG A 208 1.51 6.75 17.05
N LYS A 209 1.92 6.74 15.78
CA LYS A 209 2.52 5.57 15.12
C LYS A 209 3.90 5.24 15.69
N ILE A 210 4.79 6.23 15.83
CA ILE A 210 6.16 6.00 16.28
C ILE A 210 6.20 5.46 17.70
N ARG A 211 5.30 5.93 18.57
CA ARG A 211 5.16 5.41 19.93
C ARG A 211 4.81 3.92 19.92
N SER A 212 3.77 3.53 19.17
CA SER A 212 3.36 2.14 19.05
C SER A 212 4.47 1.25 18.48
N ILE A 213 5.20 1.74 17.47
CA ILE A 213 6.34 1.03 16.88
C ILE A 213 7.47 0.82 17.89
N ILE A 214 7.83 1.86 18.66
CA ILE A 214 8.86 1.77 19.69
C ILE A 214 8.44 0.78 20.79
N GLU A 215 7.21 0.86 21.27
CA GLU A 215 6.66 -0.06 22.29
C GLU A 215 6.72 -1.52 21.81
N LEU A 216 6.32 -1.80 20.56
CA LEU A 216 6.34 -3.14 19.98
C LEU A 216 7.75 -3.68 19.72
N ARG A 217 8.66 -2.86 19.19
CA ARG A 217 9.99 -3.31 18.72
C ARG A 217 11.05 -3.28 19.82
N CYS A 218 11.00 -2.27 20.68
CA CYS A 218 12.03 -2.03 21.69
C CYS A 218 11.65 -2.61 23.06
N GLY A 219 10.34 -2.71 23.35
CA GLY A 219 9.83 -3.19 24.63
C GLY A 219 10.34 -2.34 25.79
N GLU A 220 10.66 -2.97 26.92
CA GLU A 220 11.13 -2.30 28.15
C GLU A 220 12.49 -1.61 28.03
N ARG A 221 13.23 -1.83 26.94
CA ARG A 221 14.55 -1.20 26.70
C ARG A 221 14.45 0.31 26.46
N VAL A 222 13.26 0.80 26.10
CA VAL A 222 13.01 2.21 25.80
C VAL A 222 11.86 2.70 26.67
N GLN A 223 12.05 3.85 27.31
CA GLN A 223 11.04 4.46 28.19
C GLN A 223 10.64 5.84 27.70
N TYR A 224 9.35 6.05 27.51
CA TYR A 224 8.80 7.37 27.24
C TYR A 224 8.80 8.22 28.52
N THR A 225 9.17 9.49 28.41
CA THR A 225 9.12 10.45 29.50
C THR A 225 8.68 11.83 29.02
N GLU A 226 7.94 12.55 29.87
CA GLU A 226 7.52 13.92 29.60
C GLU A 226 8.56 14.97 30.03
N ASN A 227 9.59 14.53 30.75
CA ASN A 227 10.60 15.38 31.38
C ASN A 227 12.01 14.93 31.00
N LEU A 228 12.26 14.73 29.71
CA LEU A 228 13.59 14.46 29.19
C LEU A 228 14.39 15.76 29.16
N LEU A 229 15.62 15.73 29.67
CA LEU A 229 16.55 16.84 29.57
C LEU A 229 17.71 16.40 28.66
N SER A 230 17.69 16.84 27.41
CA SER A 230 18.67 16.44 26.40
C SER A 230 19.21 17.69 25.70
N GLU A 231 20.54 17.83 25.66
CA GLU A 231 21.25 18.96 25.04
C GLU A 231 20.68 20.35 25.44
N GLY A 232 20.43 20.55 26.74
CA GLY A 232 19.94 21.83 27.28
C GLY A 232 18.46 22.12 27.01
N SER A 233 17.74 21.25 26.31
CA SER A 233 16.30 21.37 26.07
C SER A 233 15.51 20.38 26.91
N ARG A 234 14.41 20.84 27.53
CA ARG A 234 13.52 20.01 28.33
C ARG A 234 12.23 19.74 27.57
N GLY A 235 11.80 18.48 27.50
CA GLY A 235 10.56 18.15 26.81
C GLY A 235 10.22 16.67 26.85
N ARG A 236 9.21 16.28 26.06
CA ARG A 236 8.80 14.89 25.88
C ARG A 236 9.82 14.16 25.02
N GLY A 237 10.09 12.90 25.32
CA GLY A 237 11.03 12.08 24.56
C GLY A 237 11.15 10.65 25.06
N TYR A 238 12.21 9.98 24.60
CA TYR A 238 12.48 8.58 24.89
C TYR A 238 13.89 8.42 25.47
N ARG A 239 13.99 7.64 26.55
CA ARG A 239 15.25 7.14 27.10
C ARG A 239 15.51 5.72 26.60
N GLY A 240 16.78 5.36 26.44
CA GLY A 240 17.20 4.09 25.85
C GLY A 240 17.19 4.09 24.32
N LEU A 241 17.05 5.25 23.67
CA LEU A 241 16.87 5.35 22.22
C LEU A 241 17.75 6.46 21.64
N VAL A 242 18.41 6.17 20.51
CA VAL A 242 19.20 7.15 19.74
C VAL A 242 18.79 7.15 18.28
N LEU A 243 19.02 8.28 17.62
CA LEU A 243 18.99 8.39 16.17
C LEU A 243 20.34 7.94 15.60
N LYS A 244 20.33 7.09 14.57
CA LYS A 244 21.56 6.73 13.85
C LYS A 244 22.18 7.99 13.23
N PRO A 245 23.50 8.20 13.37
CA PRO A 245 24.19 9.23 12.63
C PRO A 245 24.07 8.94 11.13
N ARG A 246 23.77 9.97 10.35
CA ARG A 246 23.57 9.85 8.90
C ARG A 246 24.92 9.52 8.25
N THR A 247 25.15 8.28 7.83
CA THR A 247 26.31 7.90 7.02
C THR A 247 26.02 8.20 5.53
N SER A 248 27.02 8.72 4.83
CA SER A 248 26.97 9.10 3.40
C SER A 248 26.73 7.95 2.43
N GLU A 249 26.58 6.71 2.92
CA GLU A 249 26.41 5.49 2.12
C GLU A 249 24.95 5.19 1.74
N ASN A 250 23.96 5.88 2.33
CA ASN A 250 22.53 5.67 2.07
C ASN A 250 21.88 6.74 1.17
N SER A 251 22.67 7.51 0.43
CA SER A 251 22.14 8.40 -0.61
C SER A 251 21.64 7.56 -1.79
N PRO A 252 20.40 7.74 -2.28
CA PRO A 252 19.97 7.04 -3.49
C PRO A 252 20.87 7.44 -4.66
N PRO A 253 21.18 6.53 -5.61
CA PRO A 253 21.87 6.93 -6.82
C PRO A 253 20.97 7.94 -7.55
N HIS A 254 21.49 9.13 -7.78
CA HIS A 254 20.88 10.07 -8.71
C HIS A 254 20.89 9.42 -10.10
N GLY A 255 19.70 9.09 -10.62
CA GLY A 255 19.51 8.48 -11.94
C GLY A 255 18.03 8.32 -12.25
#